data_AF-A0A959P897-F1
#
_entry.id   AF-A0A959P897-F1
#
_cell.length_a   1.000
_cell.length_b   1.000
_cell.length_c   1.000
_cell.angle_alpha   90.00
_cell.angle_beta   90.00
_cell.angle_gamma   90.00
#
_symmetry.space_group_name_H-M   'P 1'
#
loop_
_entity.id
_entity.type
_entity.pdbx_description
1 polymer ?
#
loop_
_entity_poly.entity_id
_entity_poly.type
_entity_poly.pdbx_seq_one_letter_code
_entity_poly.pdbx_strand_id
1 'polypeptide(L)'
;MRNIFSLLVLLLMTIQSQAVVLNDPTSEPAIEIASTIENNYLKIDVGNNLAGSVMTLSVFNSLGEVVLENTLGLGLNKISVAGFAKGEYVAVVRENGVYTSKSSFEVK
;
A
#
# COMPACT_ATOMS: atom_id res chain seq x y z
N MET A 1 40.18 36.23 42.58
CA MET A 1 39.30 35.24 41.94
C MET A 1 37.89 35.80 41.96
N ARG A 2 37.36 36.20 40.79
CA ARG A 2 36.13 36.99 40.67
C ARG A 2 35.02 36.08 40.16
N ASN A 3 34.01 35.85 41.00
CA ASN A 3 32.78 35.17 40.60
C ASN A 3 31.97 36.09 39.68
N ILE A 4 31.52 35.56 38.55
CA ILE A 4 30.39 36.13 37.82
C ILE A 4 29.59 34.96 37.25
N PHE A 5 28.46 34.69 37.89
CA PHE A 5 27.32 33.99 37.31
C PHE A 5 26.84 34.80 36.10
N SER A 6 26.65 34.15 34.95
CA SER A 6 25.87 34.65 33.81
C SER A 6 25.27 33.43 33.13
N LEU A 7 24.06 33.02 33.50
CA LEU A 7 22.78 33.43 32.89
C LEU A 7 22.69 33.09 31.39
N LEU A 8 22.03 31.95 31.13
CA LEU A 8 20.97 31.75 30.14
C LEU A 8 21.26 32.17 28.68
N VAL A 9 21.25 31.20 27.76
CA VAL A 9 20.19 31.01 26.74
C VAL A 9 20.45 29.66 26.06
N LEU A 10 19.52 28.72 26.27
CA LEU A 10 19.33 27.54 25.43
C LEU A 10 19.05 28.02 24.00
N LEU A 11 19.99 27.86 23.08
CA LEU A 11 19.67 27.87 21.65
C LEU A 11 19.59 26.42 21.19
N LEU A 12 18.43 25.80 21.40
CA LEU A 12 17.98 24.72 20.52
C LEU A 12 17.88 25.33 19.12
N MET A 13 18.93 25.20 18.32
CA MET A 13 18.73 25.21 16.88
C MET A 13 18.13 23.86 16.53
N THR A 14 16.80 23.79 16.63
CA THR A 14 16.01 22.84 15.86
C THR A 14 16.42 23.07 14.42
N ILE A 15 17.25 22.18 13.87
CA ILE A 15 17.30 21.98 12.43
C ILE A 15 15.90 21.47 12.11
N GLN A 16 15.00 22.40 11.80
CA GLN A 16 13.76 22.07 11.13
C GLN A 16 14.21 21.44 9.83
N SER A 17 14.16 20.11 9.83
CA SER A 17 14.06 19.27 8.66
C SER A 17 13.00 19.90 7.76
N GLN A 18 13.44 20.79 6.86
CA GLN A 18 12.69 21.01 5.63
C GLN A 18 12.90 19.73 4.83
N ALA A 19 12.14 18.70 5.21
CA ALA A 19 11.76 17.68 4.27
C ALA A 19 11.09 18.46 3.15
N VAL A 20 11.81 18.62 2.05
CA VAL A 20 11.21 19.03 0.79
C VAL A 20 10.22 17.91 0.50
N VAL A 21 8.97 18.13 0.91
CA VAL A 21 7.83 17.39 0.40
C VAL A 21 7.70 17.88 -1.03
N LEU A 22 8.48 17.26 -1.92
CA LEU A 22 8.24 17.34 -3.35
C LEU A 22 6.97 16.51 -3.58
N ASN A 23 5.82 17.09 -3.25
CA ASN A 23 4.55 16.64 -3.79
C ASN A 23 4.60 16.98 -5.28
N ASP A 24 5.15 16.08 -6.08
CA ASP A 24 4.87 16.05 -7.52
C ASP A 24 3.42 15.55 -7.68
N PRO A 25 2.49 16.39 -8.17
CA PRO A 25 1.06 16.09 -8.20
C PRO A 25 0.64 15.15 -9.35
N THR A 26 1.48 14.20 -9.79
CA THR A 26 1.17 13.30 -10.91
C THR A 26 1.36 11.80 -10.65
N SER A 27 1.78 11.37 -9.46
CA SER A 27 1.91 9.93 -9.17
C SER A 27 0.60 9.36 -8.64
N GLU A 28 -0.30 8.93 -9.53
CA GLU A 28 -1.28 7.90 -9.17
C GLU A 28 -0.53 6.71 -8.52
N PRO A 29 -1.09 6.05 -7.48
CA PRO A 29 -0.45 4.88 -6.89
C PRO A 29 -0.24 3.82 -7.98
N ALA A 30 0.99 3.31 -8.11
CA ALA A 30 1.32 2.33 -9.15
C ALA A 30 0.45 1.07 -9.08
N ILE A 31 -0.13 0.76 -7.92
CA ILE A 31 -1.09 -0.33 -7.70
C ILE A 31 -2.14 0.14 -6.68
N GLU A 32 -3.42 0.05 -7.04
CA GLU A 32 -4.53 0.33 -6.15
C GLU A 32 -5.42 -0.91 -6.01
N ILE A 33 -5.75 -1.28 -4.77
CA ILE A 33 -6.63 -2.42 -4.45
C ILE A 33 -7.86 -1.86 -3.75
N ALA A 34 -9.04 -2.06 -4.33
CA ALA A 34 -10.30 -1.63 -3.71
C ALA A 34 -10.49 -2.31 -2.33
N SER A 35 -11.01 -1.56 -1.36
CA SER A 35 -11.36 -2.09 -0.03
C SER A 35 -12.75 -2.72 0.02
N THR A 36 -13.55 -2.57 -1.05
CA THR A 36 -14.91 -3.07 -1.15
C THR A 36 -15.10 -3.96 -2.37
N ILE A 37 -16.00 -4.92 -2.24
CA ILE A 37 -16.42 -5.81 -3.33
C ILE A 37 -17.65 -5.22 -4.00
N GLU A 38 -17.63 -5.18 -5.34
CA GLU A 38 -18.79 -4.82 -6.14
C GLU A 38 -19.20 -6.01 -7.02
N ASN A 39 -20.46 -6.43 -6.93
CA ASN A 39 -21.00 -7.53 -7.74
C ASN A 39 -20.15 -8.82 -7.69
N ASN A 40 -19.63 -9.18 -6.51
CA ASN A 40 -18.72 -10.31 -6.31
C ASN A 40 -17.36 -10.19 -7.03
N TYR A 41 -16.92 -8.97 -7.33
CA TYR A 41 -15.59 -8.70 -7.84
C TYR A 41 -14.83 -7.72 -6.93
N LEU A 42 -13.59 -8.09 -6.61
CA LEU A 42 -12.57 -7.19 -6.09
C LEU A 42 -11.88 -6.51 -7.28
N LYS A 43 -11.79 -5.18 -7.25
CA LYS A 43 -11.13 -4.39 -8.29
C LYS A 43 -9.69 -4.08 -7.87
N ILE A 44 -8.76 -4.23 -8.82
CA ILE A 44 -7.36 -3.89 -8.63
C ILE A 44 -6.89 -3.13 -9.87
N ASP A 45 -6.37 -1.93 -9.71
CA ASP A 45 -5.76 -1.16 -10.79
C ASP A 45 -4.24 -1.27 -10.73
N VAL A 46 -3.62 -1.43 -11.89
CA VAL A 46 -2.17 -1.59 -12.04
C VAL A 46 -1.70 -0.56 -13.06
N GLY A 47 -0.92 0.41 -12.61
CA GLY A 47 -0.45 1.52 -13.44
C GLY A 47 0.41 1.06 -14.62
N ASN A 48 0.28 1.76 -15.75
CA ASN A 48 1.05 1.47 -16.97
C ASN A 48 2.56 1.65 -16.80
N ASN A 49 3.00 2.39 -15.77
CA ASN A 49 4.40 2.56 -15.41
C ASN A 49 5.06 1.25 -14.94
N LEU A 50 4.28 0.20 -14.66
CA LEU A 50 4.76 -1.14 -14.30
C LEU A 50 4.84 -2.09 -15.51
N ALA A 51 4.77 -1.56 -16.74
CA ALA A 51 4.90 -2.37 -17.95
C ALA A 51 6.24 -3.14 -17.97
N GLY A 52 6.15 -4.44 -18.21
CA GLY A 52 7.31 -5.35 -18.21
C GLY A 52 7.56 -6.05 -16.87
N SER A 53 6.92 -5.61 -15.78
CA SER A 53 6.95 -6.33 -14.51
C SER A 53 5.90 -7.44 -14.45
N VAL A 54 6.22 -8.51 -13.72
CA VAL A 54 5.27 -9.58 -13.41
C VAL A 54 4.54 -9.24 -12.12
N MET A 55 3.23 -9.05 -12.23
CA MET A 55 2.38 -8.70 -11.09
C MET A 55 1.64 -9.93 -10.59
N THR A 56 1.85 -10.30 -9.32
CA THR A 56 1.20 -11.46 -8.70
C THR A 56 0.32 -11.00 -7.53
N LEU A 57 -0.97 -11.29 -7.60
CA LEU A 57 -1.91 -11.18 -6.50
C LEU A 57 -1.92 -12.47 -5.69
N SER A 58 -1.89 -12.35 -4.36
CA SER A 58 -2.32 -13.39 -3.44
C SER A 58 -3.41 -12.87 -2.52
N VAL A 59 -4.43 -13.69 -2.29
CA VAL A 59 -5.47 -13.39 -1.30
C VAL A 59 -5.37 -14.38 -0.15
N PHE A 60 -5.36 -13.85 1.06
CA PHE A 60 -5.28 -14.58 2.31
C PHE A 60 -6.60 -14.51 3.06
N ASN A 61 -7.04 -15.64 3.62
CA ASN A 61 -8.16 -15.67 4.58
C ASN A 61 -7.68 -15.26 5.99
N SER A 62 -8.60 -15.22 6.97
CA SER A 62 -8.31 -14.87 8.36
C SER A 62 -7.38 -15.85 9.09
N LEU A 63 -7.19 -17.06 8.57
CA LEU A 63 -6.22 -18.04 9.08
C LEU A 63 -4.81 -17.82 8.53
N GLY A 64 -4.64 -16.88 7.58
CA GLY A 64 -3.38 -16.63 6.88
C GLY A 64 -3.11 -17.61 5.74
N GLU A 65 -4.11 -18.37 5.29
CA GLU A 65 -3.98 -19.31 4.17
C GLU A 65 -4.22 -18.58 2.85
N VAL A 66 -3.42 -18.90 1.83
CA VAL A 66 -3.63 -18.39 0.46
C VAL A 66 -4.82 -19.12 -0.16
N VAL A 67 -5.90 -18.40 -0.43
CA VAL A 67 -7.12 -18.94 -1.07
C VAL A 67 -7.19 -18.63 -2.56
N LEU A 68 -6.38 -17.69 -3.04
CA LEU A 68 -6.24 -17.34 -4.45
C LEU A 68 -4.83 -16.84 -4.72
N GLU A 69 -4.25 -17.30 -5.82
CA GLU A 69 -3.10 -16.66 -6.44
C GLU A 69 -3.43 -16.40 -7.91
N ASN A 70 -3.10 -15.21 -8.42
CA ASN A 70 -3.39 -14.82 -9.79
C ASN A 70 -2.33 -13.86 -10.33
N THR A 71 -2.10 -13.88 -11.64
CA THR A 71 -1.27 -12.88 -12.33
C THR A 71 -2.16 -11.72 -12.79
N LEU A 72 -1.73 -10.48 -12.54
CA LEU A 72 -2.44 -9.28 -12.95
C LEU A 72 -1.85 -8.73 -14.25
N GLY A 73 -2.73 -8.20 -15.10
CA GLY A 73 -2.33 -7.35 -16.22
C GLY A 73 -2.22 -5.88 -15.82
N LEU A 74 -1.79 -5.04 -16.75
CA LEU A 74 -1.88 -3.59 -16.60
C LEU A 74 -3.36 -3.14 -16.65
N GLY A 75 -3.65 -2.02 -16.00
CA GLY A 75 -4.98 -1.42 -15.88
C GLY A 75 -5.89 -2.16 -14.89
N LEU A 76 -7.20 -2.00 -15.11
CA LEU A 76 -8.23 -2.53 -14.22
C LEU A 76 -8.38 -4.06 -14.36
N ASN A 77 -8.05 -4.76 -13.28
CA ASN A 77 -8.28 -6.18 -13.08
C ASN A 77 -9.53 -6.40 -12.20
N LYS A 78 -10.37 -7.36 -12.57
CA LYS A 78 -11.55 -7.78 -11.80
C LYS A 78 -11.38 -9.21 -11.33
N ILE A 79 -11.26 -9.38 -10.01
CA ILE A 79 -11.00 -10.67 -9.38
C ILE A 79 -12.30 -11.19 -8.77
N SER A 80 -12.79 -12.33 -9.27
CA SER A 80 -14.03 -12.91 -8.74
C SER A 80 -13.80 -13.48 -7.34
N VAL A 81 -14.72 -13.16 -6.42
CA VAL A 81 -14.76 -13.68 -5.05
C VAL A 81 -16.03 -14.49 -4.78
N ALA A 82 -16.80 -14.83 -5.82
CA ALA A 82 -18.10 -15.50 -5.69
C ALA A 82 -18.03 -16.89 -5.02
N GLY A 83 -16.88 -17.55 -5.06
CA GLY A 83 -16.64 -18.84 -4.39
C GLY A 83 -16.06 -18.73 -2.99
N PHE A 84 -15.80 -17.53 -2.49
CA PHE A 84 -15.17 -17.35 -1.18
C PHE A 84 -16.22 -17.50 -0.07
N ALA A 85 -15.80 -18.05 1.07
CA ALA A 85 -16.62 -18.00 2.27
C ALA A 85 -16.78 -16.54 2.73
N LYS A 86 -17.88 -16.23 3.43
CA LYS A 86 -18.06 -14.92 4.04
C LYS A 86 -17.01 -14.67 5.12
N GLY A 87 -16.49 -13.46 5.19
CA GLY A 87 -15.47 -13.07 6.17
C GLY A 87 -14.44 -12.06 5.64
N GLU A 88 -13.42 -11.84 6.46
CA GLU A 88 -12.33 -10.91 6.19
C GLU A 88 -11.19 -11.57 5.41
N TYR A 89 -10.63 -10.83 4.47
CA TYR A 89 -9.54 -11.25 3.62
C TYR A 89 -8.51 -10.13 3.45
N VAL A 90 -7.28 -10.51 3.11
CA VAL A 90 -6.20 -9.59 2.75
C VAL A 90 -5.72 -9.92 1.35
N ALA A 91 -5.80 -8.95 0.44
CA ALA A 91 -5.18 -9.01 -0.88
C ALA A 91 -3.77 -8.40 -0.79
N VAL A 92 -2.80 -9.08 -1.38
CA VAL A 92 -1.40 -8.65 -1.44
C VAL A 92 -0.92 -8.76 -2.88
N VAL A 93 -0.35 -7.69 -3.39
CA VAL A 93 0.25 -7.67 -4.73
C VAL A 93 1.77 -7.62 -4.59
N ARG A 94 2.43 -8.43 -5.42
CA ARG A 94 3.88 -8.52 -5.56
C ARG A 94 4.28 -8.14 -6.98
N GLU A 95 5.33 -7.34 -7.12
CA GLU A 95 5.99 -7.02 -8.38
C GLU A 95 7.29 -7.82 -8.45
N ASN A 96 7.45 -8.68 -9.45
CA ASN A 96 8.64 -9.52 -9.63
C ASN A 96 9.02 -10.29 -8.35
N GLY A 97 8.02 -10.71 -7.58
CA GLY A 97 8.18 -11.42 -6.30
C GLY A 97 8.37 -10.53 -5.07
N VAL A 98 8.50 -9.21 -5.22
CA VAL A 98 8.68 -8.26 -4.12
C VAL A 98 7.33 -7.67 -3.71
N TYR A 99 7.06 -7.57 -2.41
CA TYR A 99 5.84 -6.96 -1.90
C TYR A 99 5.74 -5.48 -2.25
N THR A 100 4.61 -5.07 -2.84
CA THR A 100 4.39 -3.68 -3.26
C THR A 100 3.13 -3.07 -2.69
N SER A 101 2.01 -3.81 -2.67
CA SER A 101 0.74 -3.28 -2.17
C SER A 101 -0.05 -4.33 -1.39
N LYS A 102 -0.89 -3.86 -0.47
CA LYS A 102 -1.82 -4.71 0.29
C LYS A 102 -3.09 -3.95 0.65
N SER A 103 -4.22 -4.65 0.72
CA SER A 103 -5.49 -4.09 1.18
C SER A 103 -6.37 -5.17 1.80
N SER A 104 -7.14 -4.81 2.81
CA SER A 104 -8.13 -5.68 3.44
C SER A 104 -9.51 -5.44 2.84
N PHE A 105 -10.29 -6.51 2.70
CA PHE A 105 -11.67 -6.45 2.22
C PHE A 105 -12.53 -7.53 2.90
N GLU A 106 -13.85 -7.37 2.83
CA GLU A 106 -14.81 -8.28 3.46
C GLU A 106 -15.80 -8.84 2.42
N VAL A 107 -15.95 -10.16 2.39
CA VAL A 107 -16.98 -10.87 1.61
C VAL A 107 -18.23 -11.03 2.47
N LYS A 108 -19.37 -10.50 2.02
CA LYS A 108 -20.64 -10.42 2.78
C LYS A 108 -21.71 -11.41 2.35
#